data_AF-A0A2D5GRY8-F1
#
_entry.id   AF-A0A2D5GRY8-F1
#
_cell.length_a   1.000
_cell.length_b   1.000
_cell.length_c   1.000
_cell.angle_alpha   90.00
_cell.angle_beta   90.00
_cell.angle_gamma   90.00
#
_symmetry.space_group_name_H-M   'P 1'
#
loop_
_entity.id
_entity.type
_entity.pdbx_description
1 polymer ?
#
loop_
_entity_poly.entity_id
_entity_poly.type
_entity_poly.pdbx_seq_one_letter_code
_entity_poly.pdbx_strand_id
1 'polypeptide(L)'
;MKSDDKAFKMMKDVYDNDNVNISKSYYLGDSNIHGTGAFASRNIESKENIGTALKTKGNVRDLREGVDYVRTDLGKKVNHQFDNNSYLKKEGRDYNLYSAKKINKGSEITANYKNTPRFIDSNTKGYKEL
;
A
#
# COMPACT_ATOMS: atom_id res chain seq x y z
N MET A 1 13.84 37.85 -18.03
CA MET A 1 13.33 36.52 -17.63
C MET A 1 11.95 36.37 -18.25
N LYS A 2 11.77 35.39 -19.14
CA LYS A 2 10.54 35.20 -19.90
C LYS A 2 9.49 34.54 -18.99
N SER A 3 8.21 34.85 -19.20
CA SER A 3 7.04 34.35 -18.44
C SER A 3 7.04 32.84 -18.22
N ASP A 4 7.68 32.09 -19.11
CA ASP A 4 7.66 30.65 -19.19
C ASP A 4 8.51 29.99 -18.08
N ASP A 5 9.55 30.67 -17.61
CA ASP A 5 10.40 30.20 -16.50
C ASP A 5 9.64 30.17 -15.16
N LYS A 6 8.69 31.12 -14.99
CA LYS A 6 7.87 31.22 -13.78
C LYS A 6 6.80 30.13 -13.76
N ALA A 7 6.20 29.82 -14.90
CA ALA A 7 5.23 28.73 -15.04
C ALA A 7 5.91 27.37 -14.84
N PHE A 8 7.10 27.16 -15.41
CA PHE A 8 7.87 25.92 -15.24
C PHE A 8 8.32 25.71 -13.78
N LYS A 9 8.73 26.79 -13.11
CA LYS A 9 9.04 26.79 -11.69
C LYS A 9 7.80 26.51 -10.83
N MET A 10 6.65 27.12 -11.14
CA MET A 10 5.38 26.83 -10.44
C MET A 10 4.94 25.37 -10.62
N MET A 11 5.10 24.82 -11.81
CA MET A 11 4.76 23.43 -12.09
C MET A 11 5.70 22.45 -11.38
N LYS A 12 6.99 22.78 -11.32
CA LYS A 12 7.99 22.03 -10.54
C LYS A 12 7.72 22.14 -9.04
N ASP A 13 7.41 23.33 -8.53
CA ASP A 13 7.09 23.57 -7.13
C ASP A 13 5.77 22.87 -6.72
N VAL A 14 4.82 22.70 -7.65
CA VAL A 14 3.61 21.87 -7.43
C VAL A 14 3.96 20.37 -7.46
N TYR A 15 4.79 19.92 -8.41
CA TYR A 15 5.25 18.52 -8.49
C TYR A 15 6.14 18.12 -7.30
N ASP A 16 6.93 19.05 -6.80
CA ASP A 16 7.77 18.89 -5.62
C ASP A 16 6.95 19.08 -4.31
N ASN A 17 5.87 19.88 -4.29
CA ASN A 17 4.90 19.95 -3.18
C ASN A 17 3.93 18.75 -3.12
N ASP A 18 3.75 18.01 -4.21
CA ASP A 18 3.09 16.70 -4.17
C ASP A 18 3.96 15.64 -3.47
N ASN A 19 5.24 15.95 -3.18
CA ASN A 19 5.94 15.36 -2.03
C ASN A 19 5.50 16.05 -0.73
N VAL A 20 4.19 16.13 -0.50
CA VAL A 20 3.66 16.24 0.85
C VAL A 20 4.39 15.15 1.61
N ASN A 21 5.14 15.54 2.64
CA ASN A 21 5.76 14.61 3.56
C ASN A 21 4.61 14.00 4.39
N ILE A 22 3.72 13.25 3.71
CA ILE A 22 2.70 12.43 4.32
C ILE A 22 3.54 11.44 5.10
N SER A 23 3.62 11.62 6.41
CA SER A 23 4.24 10.62 7.26
C SER A 23 3.54 9.31 6.90
N LYS A 24 4.30 8.38 6.32
CA LYS A 24 3.73 7.10 5.86
C LYS A 24 2.93 6.55 7.02
N SER A 25 1.69 6.12 6.79
CA SER A 25 0.85 5.50 7.83
C SER A 25 1.45 4.19 8.36
N TYR A 26 2.53 3.70 7.75
CA TYR A 26 3.25 2.51 8.14
C TYR A 26 4.77 2.67 8.12
N TYR A 27 5.45 1.80 8.86
CA TYR A 27 6.87 1.50 8.76
C TYR A 27 7.08 -0.01 8.59
N LEU A 28 8.31 -0.44 8.25
CA LEU A 28 8.67 -1.85 8.13
C LEU A 28 9.49 -2.27 9.35
N GLY A 29 9.24 -3.48 9.87
CA GLY A 29 9.95 -4.01 11.04
C GLY A 29 9.88 -5.53 11.08
N ASP A 30 10.56 -6.13 12.07
CA ASP A 30 10.51 -7.57 12.27
C ASP A 30 9.12 -8.01 12.75
N SER A 31 8.62 -9.09 12.16
CA SER A 31 7.27 -9.60 12.40
C SER A 31 7.29 -10.87 13.25
N ASN A 32 6.34 -10.93 14.19
CA ASN A 32 6.04 -12.15 14.94
C ASN A 32 5.23 -13.17 14.12
N ILE A 33 4.70 -12.78 12.95
CA ILE A 33 3.97 -13.64 12.01
C ILE A 33 4.95 -14.31 11.07
N HIS A 34 5.73 -13.52 10.33
CA HIS A 34 6.69 -14.00 9.35
C HIS A 34 7.64 -12.89 8.87
N GLY A 35 8.96 -13.12 8.97
CA GLY A 35 9.99 -12.25 8.38
C GLY A 35 9.83 -10.77 8.75
N THR A 36 9.72 -9.91 7.73
CA THR A 36 9.49 -8.46 7.91
C THR A 36 8.03 -8.13 7.65
N GLY A 37 7.39 -7.43 8.58
CA GLY A 37 6.01 -6.95 8.51
C GLY A 37 5.90 -5.45 8.25
N ALA A 38 4.69 -4.99 7.91
CA ALA A 38 4.32 -3.58 7.90
C ALA A 38 3.57 -3.24 9.18
N PHE A 39 3.93 -2.15 9.84
CA PHE A 39 3.40 -1.74 11.14
C PHE A 39 2.86 -0.32 11.10
N ALA A 40 1.77 -0.05 11.81
CA ALA A 40 1.18 1.27 11.84
C ALA A 40 2.11 2.29 12.54
N SER A 41 2.48 3.37 11.85
CA SER A 41 3.35 4.43 12.40
C SER A 41 2.59 5.38 13.34
N ARG A 42 1.27 5.38 13.23
CA ARG A 42 0.30 6.13 14.02
C ARG A 42 -1.00 5.32 14.15
N ASN A 43 -1.96 5.83 14.90
CA ASN A 43 -3.31 5.29 14.85
C ASN A 43 -3.89 5.50 13.45
N ILE A 44 -4.52 4.45 12.92
CA ILE A 44 -5.20 4.42 11.64
C ILE A 44 -6.67 4.13 11.93
N GLU A 45 -7.56 5.03 11.54
CA GLU A 45 -8.99 4.87 11.74
C GLU A 45 -9.57 3.84 10.76
N SER A 46 -10.77 3.31 11.02
CA SER A 46 -11.41 2.35 10.12
C SER A 46 -11.69 2.98 8.76
N LYS A 47 -11.51 2.19 7.67
CA LYS A 47 -11.68 2.58 6.26
C LYS A 47 -10.71 3.67 5.80
N GLU A 48 -9.64 3.90 6.55
CA GLU A 48 -8.59 4.84 6.19
C GLU A 48 -7.61 4.20 5.21
N ASN A 49 -7.14 4.98 4.23
CA ASN A 49 -6.13 4.54 3.27
C ASN A 49 -4.76 4.47 3.95
N ILE A 50 -4.17 3.27 3.98
CA ILE A 50 -2.84 3.02 4.54
C ILE A 50 -1.76 3.35 3.50
N GLY A 51 -2.05 3.05 2.24
CA GLY A 51 -1.18 3.33 1.10
C GLY A 51 -1.38 2.34 -0.05
N THR A 52 -0.72 2.63 -1.17
CA THR A 52 -0.77 1.77 -2.35
C THR A 52 0.01 0.48 -2.12
N ALA A 53 -0.64 -0.67 -2.34
CA ALA A 53 -0.03 -2.00 -2.23
C ALA A 53 0.41 -2.53 -3.60
N LEU A 54 -0.38 -2.29 -4.65
CA LEU A 54 -0.04 -2.64 -6.03
C LEU A 54 -0.17 -1.42 -6.92
N LYS A 55 0.90 -1.09 -7.65
CA LYS A 55 0.90 -0.05 -8.68
C LYS A 55 0.83 -0.68 -10.06
N THR A 56 0.02 -0.11 -10.94
CA THR A 56 0.00 -0.48 -12.36
C THR A 56 1.29 -0.02 -13.06
N LYS A 57 1.85 -0.87 -13.92
CA LYS A 57 2.96 -0.57 -14.83
C LYS A 57 2.42 0.00 -16.14
N GLY A 58 3.00 1.11 -16.60
CA GLY A 58 2.86 1.61 -17.97
C GLY A 58 1.50 2.25 -18.32
N ASN A 59 1.41 2.68 -19.58
CA ASN A 59 0.17 3.15 -20.22
C ASN A 59 -0.41 1.99 -21.03
N VAL A 60 -1.16 1.10 -20.40
CA VAL A 60 -1.73 -0.05 -21.10
C VAL A 60 -3.23 0.16 -21.26
N ARG A 61 -3.68 0.28 -22.51
CA ARG A 61 -5.10 0.25 -22.91
C ARG A 61 -5.76 -1.11 -22.62
N ASP A 62 -4.95 -2.14 -22.35
CA ASP A 62 -5.36 -3.51 -22.02
C ASP A 62 -4.61 -4.02 -20.77
N LEU A 63 -5.14 -3.76 -19.58
CA LEU A 63 -4.56 -4.26 -18.33
C LEU A 63 -4.69 -5.79 -18.26
N ARG A 64 -3.56 -6.50 -18.23
CA ARG A 64 -3.47 -7.94 -17.95
C ARG A 64 -3.18 -8.15 -16.47
N GLU A 65 -4.15 -8.76 -15.78
CA GLU A 65 -4.01 -9.18 -14.39
C GLU A 65 -2.75 -10.04 -14.19
N GLY A 66 -1.95 -9.74 -13.16
CA GLY A 66 -0.72 -10.47 -12.84
C GLY A 66 0.54 -10.07 -13.62
N VAL A 67 0.42 -9.35 -14.74
CA VAL A 67 1.57 -8.89 -15.55
C VAL A 67 1.84 -7.40 -15.31
N ASP A 68 0.77 -6.62 -15.22
CA ASP A 68 0.87 -5.15 -15.19
C ASP A 68 0.88 -4.56 -13.78
N TYR A 69 1.06 -5.38 -12.73
CA TYR A 69 1.08 -4.92 -11.35
C TYR A 69 2.44 -5.13 -10.68
N VAL A 70 2.90 -4.12 -9.95
CA VAL A 70 4.10 -4.16 -9.11
C VAL A 70 3.71 -3.97 -7.66
N ARG A 71 4.15 -4.91 -6.81
CA ARG A 71 4.03 -4.76 -5.36
C ARG A 71 4.92 -3.62 -4.90
N THR A 72 4.34 -2.65 -4.20
CA THR A 72 5.09 -1.63 -3.46
C THR A 72 5.75 -2.25 -2.22
N ASP A 73 6.54 -1.49 -1.47
CA ASP A 73 7.10 -1.96 -0.20
C ASP A 73 6.00 -2.39 0.79
N LEU A 74 4.88 -1.66 0.84
CA LEU A 74 3.70 -2.07 1.60
C LEU A 74 3.17 -3.42 1.10
N GLY A 75 2.89 -3.56 -0.20
CA GLY A 75 2.33 -4.78 -0.77
C GLY A 75 3.24 -6.01 -0.68
N LYS A 76 4.55 -5.82 -0.52
CA LYS A 76 5.53 -6.90 -0.31
C LYS A 76 5.62 -7.37 1.14
N LYS A 77 5.18 -6.54 2.10
CA LYS A 77 5.49 -6.70 3.54
C LYS A 77 4.27 -6.77 4.45
N VAL A 78 3.06 -6.59 3.92
CA VAL A 78 1.84 -6.89 4.68
C VAL A 78 1.69 -8.40 4.79
N ASN A 79 1.75 -8.91 6.01
CA ASN A 79 1.66 -10.34 6.29
C ASN A 79 0.21 -10.84 6.30
N HIS A 80 0.07 -12.17 6.26
CA HIS A 80 -1.22 -12.83 6.28
C HIS A 80 -1.72 -13.09 7.72
N GLN A 81 -3.00 -12.84 7.98
CA GLN A 81 -3.82 -13.41 9.07
C GLN A 81 -5.23 -13.68 8.56
N PHE A 82 -5.98 -14.62 9.17
CA PHE A 82 -7.41 -14.80 8.89
C PHE A 82 -8.26 -13.72 9.58
N ASP A 83 -7.98 -13.40 10.86
CA ASP A 83 -8.53 -12.21 11.53
C ASP A 83 -7.69 -10.96 11.20
N ASN A 84 -7.69 -10.61 9.92
CA ASN A 84 -6.92 -9.48 9.41
C ASN A 84 -7.49 -8.12 9.84
N ASN A 85 -6.65 -7.07 9.78
CA ASN A 85 -7.08 -5.70 10.07
C ASN A 85 -7.08 -4.77 8.85
N SER A 86 -6.74 -5.26 7.66
CA SER A 86 -6.73 -4.47 6.42
C SER A 86 -7.22 -5.25 5.20
N TYR A 87 -7.71 -4.57 4.18
CA TYR A 87 -8.19 -5.15 2.93
C TYR A 87 -7.70 -4.37 1.72
N LEU A 88 -7.57 -5.05 0.57
CA LEU A 88 -7.26 -4.39 -0.69
C LEU A 88 -8.53 -3.84 -1.32
N LYS A 89 -8.45 -2.61 -1.84
CA LYS A 89 -9.48 -1.98 -2.65
C LYS A 89 -8.85 -1.45 -3.93
N LYS A 90 -9.48 -1.76 -5.07
CA LYS A 90 -9.08 -1.20 -6.35
C LYS A 90 -9.60 0.24 -6.47
N GLU A 91 -8.72 1.18 -6.78
CA GLU A 91 -9.09 2.59 -7.00
C GLU A 91 -8.39 3.09 -8.26
N GLY A 92 -9.19 3.40 -9.28
CA GLY A 92 -8.68 3.61 -10.62
C GLY A 92 -7.95 2.35 -11.12
N ARG A 93 -6.64 2.48 -11.36
CA ARG A 93 -5.81 1.38 -11.87
C ARG A 93 -5.12 0.59 -10.77
N ASP A 94 -4.87 1.21 -9.62
CA ASP A 94 -4.05 0.68 -8.54
C ASP A 94 -4.88 -0.08 -7.49
N TYR A 95 -4.19 -0.89 -6.67
CA TYR A 95 -4.78 -1.46 -5.46
C TYR A 95 -4.17 -0.80 -4.23
N ASN A 96 -5.03 -0.16 -3.45
CA ASN A 96 -4.70 0.46 -2.19
C ASN A 96 -5.11 -0.44 -1.02
N LEU A 97 -4.35 -0.38 0.06
CA LEU A 97 -4.64 -1.08 1.30
C LEU A 97 -5.41 -0.14 2.23
N TYR A 98 -6.54 -0.62 2.72
CA TYR A 98 -7.42 0.10 3.62
C TYR A 98 -7.54 -0.64 4.95
N SER A 99 -7.66 0.08 6.05
CA SER A 99 -7.95 -0.52 7.34
C SER A 99 -9.41 -1.04 7.38
N ALA A 100 -9.61 -2.27 7.83
CA ALA A 100 -10.95 -2.83 8.09
C ALA A 100 -11.50 -2.34 9.43
N LYS A 101 -10.62 -2.23 10.42
CA LYS A 101 -10.88 -1.79 11.80
C LYS A 101 -9.84 -0.76 12.22
N LYS A 102 -10.05 -0.08 13.35
CA LYS A 102 -9.02 0.80 13.92
C LYS A 102 -7.74 -0.01 14.16
N ILE A 103 -6.59 0.53 13.74
CA ILE A 103 -5.27 -0.07 13.96
C ILE A 103 -4.48 0.89 14.85
N ASN A 104 -4.08 0.42 16.03
CA ASN A 104 -3.30 1.24 16.95
C ASN A 104 -1.86 1.38 16.44
N LYS A 105 -1.23 2.52 16.77
CA LYS A 105 0.20 2.73 16.51
C LYS A 105 1.02 1.53 17.03
N GLY A 106 1.92 1.03 16.19
CA GLY A 106 2.80 -0.10 16.50
C GLY A 106 2.19 -1.47 16.24
N SER A 107 0.90 -1.58 15.95
CA SER A 107 0.29 -2.86 15.56
C SER A 107 0.70 -3.25 14.13
N GLU A 108 0.91 -4.55 13.91
CA GLU A 108 1.16 -5.09 12.57
C GLU A 108 -0.09 -4.99 11.70
N ILE A 109 0.09 -4.54 10.46
CA ILE A 109 -0.94 -4.45 9.44
C ILE A 109 -0.96 -5.78 8.70
N THR A 110 -2.11 -6.45 8.72
CA THR A 110 -2.29 -7.79 8.17
C THR A 110 -3.44 -7.82 7.19
N ALA A 111 -3.34 -8.70 6.20
CA ALA A 111 -4.37 -8.93 5.21
C ALA A 111 -4.76 -10.41 5.15
N ASN A 112 -5.98 -10.70 4.71
CA ASN A 112 -6.36 -12.07 4.40
C ASN A 112 -6.02 -12.35 2.93
N TYR A 113 -5.00 -13.18 2.68
CA TYR A 113 -4.54 -13.52 1.33
C TYR A 113 -5.56 -14.37 0.55
N LYS A 114 -6.58 -14.94 1.19
CA LYS A 114 -7.70 -15.57 0.48
C LYS A 114 -8.63 -14.54 -0.17
N ASN A 115 -8.61 -13.29 0.30
CA ASN A 115 -9.44 -12.20 -0.20
C ASN A 115 -8.71 -11.32 -1.22
N THR A 116 -7.46 -11.65 -1.58
CA THR A 116 -6.72 -10.89 -2.59
C THR A 116 -7.14 -11.29 -4.01
N PRO A 117 -6.99 -10.39 -5.00
CA PRO A 117 -7.22 -10.74 -6.41
C PRO A 117 -6.47 -12.01 -6.83
N ARG A 118 -7.07 -12.82 -7.71
CA ARG A 118 -6.57 -14.16 -8.09
C ARG A 118 -5.14 -14.19 -8.63
N PHE A 119 -4.68 -13.08 -9.19
CA PHE A 119 -3.32 -12.94 -9.72
C PHE A 119 -2.26 -12.65 -8.65
N ILE A 120 -2.67 -12.41 -7.40
CA ILE A 120 -1.80 -12.32 -6.24
C ILE A 120 -1.71 -13.72 -5.64
N ASP A 121 -0.49 -14.21 -5.47
CA ASP A 121 -0.25 -15.48 -4.79
C ASP A 121 -0.98 -15.52 -3.43
N SER A 122 -1.89 -16.49 -3.29
CA SER A 122 -2.70 -16.75 -2.09
C SER A 122 -2.12 -17.89 -1.25
N ASN A 123 -0.86 -18.25 -1.49
CA ASN A 123 -0.12 -19.21 -0.69
C ASN A 123 0.02 -18.68 0.74
N THR A 124 -0.40 -19.53 1.67
CA THR A 124 -0.50 -19.26 3.11
C THR A 124 0.36 -20.27 3.86
N LYS A 125 1.46 -20.75 3.27
CA LYS A 125 2.38 -21.67 3.92
C LYS A 125 3.47 -20.89 4.68
N GLY A 126 3.83 -21.37 5.86
CA GLY A 126 5.00 -20.89 6.62
C GLY A 126 4.78 -19.64 7.48
N TYR A 127 3.55 -19.17 7.64
CA TYR A 127 3.22 -18.06 8.53
C TYR A 127 2.65 -18.56 9.87
N LYS A 128 2.74 -17.74 10.91
CA LYS A 128 2.14 -17.99 12.23
C LYS A 128 0.81 -17.25 12.37
N GLU A 129 -0.27 -17.96 12.70
CA GLU A 129 -1.52 -17.31 13.16
C GLU A 129 -1.33 -16.81 14.61
N LEU A 130 -1.79 -15.60 14.91
CA LEU A 130 -1.68 -14.96 16.22
C LEU A 130 -2.99 -14.94 16.99
#